data_AF-A0A3D4QP58-F1
#
_entry.id   AF-A0A3D4QP58-F1
#
_cell.length_a   1.000
_cell.length_b   1.000
_cell.length_c   1.000
_cell.angle_alpha   90.00
_cell.angle_beta   90.00
_cell.angle_gamma   90.00
#
_symmetry.space_group_name_H-M   'P 1'
#
loop_
_entity.id
_entity.type
_entity.pdbx_description
1 polymer ?
#
loop_
_entity_poly.entity_id
_entity_poly.type
_entity_poly.pdbx_seq_one_letter_code
_entity_poly.pdbx_strand_id
1 'polypeptide(L)'
;MEVDFENPLILIHDKKISAIKDLLPILEKGIQTGKPLLIIAEDIDSEALTTLVVNRLRGSLKIAAVKAPGFGDRRKEMLEDIAILTGGIVVSEEKGLTLENATL
;
A
#
# COMPACT_ATOMS: atom_id res chain seq x y z
N MET A 1 -20.19 -7.74 -0.08
CA MET A 1 -18.96 -7.90 0.74
C MET A 1 -18.12 -6.68 0.46
N GLU A 2 -17.88 -5.84 1.48
CA GLU A 2 -17.24 -4.53 1.32
C GLU A 2 -16.19 -4.31 2.41
N VAL A 3 -15.30 -3.36 2.16
CA VAL A 3 -14.36 -2.83 3.16
C VAL A 3 -14.56 -1.33 3.21
N ASP A 4 -14.82 -0.82 4.41
CA ASP A 4 -15.03 0.61 4.66
C ASP A 4 -14.03 1.10 5.71
N PHE A 5 -13.35 2.19 5.40
CA PHE A 5 -12.34 2.84 6.23
C PHE A 5 -12.57 4.34 6.26
N GLU A 6 -12.69 4.89 7.47
CA GLU A 6 -12.66 6.34 7.68
C GLU A 6 -11.22 6.84 7.79
N ASN A 7 -10.88 7.89 7.03
CA ASN A 7 -9.58 8.58 7.04
C ASN A 7 -8.36 7.63 6.98
N PRO A 8 -8.29 6.69 6.01
CA PRO A 8 -7.19 5.76 5.90
C PRO A 8 -5.89 6.46 5.47
N LEU A 9 -4.76 5.89 5.88
CA LEU A 9 -3.47 6.11 5.22
C LEU A 9 -3.47 5.34 3.90
N ILE A 10 -2.86 5.89 2.87
CA ILE A 10 -2.84 5.31 1.52
C ILE A 10 -1.39 5.14 1.07
N LEU A 11 -0.96 3.89 0.92
CA LEU A 11 0.30 3.54 0.27
C LEU A 11 0.06 3.36 -1.23
N ILE A 12 0.85 4.05 -2.05
CA ILE A 12 0.77 3.98 -3.51
C ILE A 12 2.12 3.51 -4.03
N HIS A 13 2.15 2.34 -4.68
CA HIS A 13 3.37 1.72 -5.18
C HIS A 13 3.18 1.20 -6.61
N ASP A 14 4.16 1.38 -7.48
CA ASP A 14 4.03 1.03 -8.90
C ASP A 14 4.54 -0.38 -9.25
N LYS A 15 5.14 -1.09 -8.28
CA LYS A 15 5.61 -2.48 -8.42
C LYS A 15 4.81 -3.45 -7.57
N LYS A 16 5.13 -4.72 -7.78
CA LYS A 16 4.61 -5.86 -7.03
C LYS A 16 5.23 -5.93 -5.63
N ILE A 17 4.40 -6.27 -4.64
CA ILE A 17 4.83 -6.52 -3.26
C ILE A 17 4.68 -8.02 -2.95
N SER A 18 5.82 -8.70 -2.82
CA SER A 18 5.86 -10.15 -2.51
C SER A 18 6.42 -10.46 -1.12
N ALA A 19 7.29 -9.58 -0.58
CA ALA A 19 7.94 -9.77 0.72
C ALA A 19 7.36 -8.80 1.77
N ILE A 20 7.16 -9.30 2.99
CA ILE A 20 6.66 -8.46 4.10
C ILE A 20 7.71 -7.46 4.59
N LYS A 21 9.00 -7.77 4.42
CA LYS A 21 10.12 -6.94 4.85
C LYS A 21 10.03 -5.52 4.28
N ASP A 22 9.67 -5.41 3.00
CA ASP A 22 9.55 -4.15 2.28
C ASP A 22 8.44 -3.26 2.85
N LEU A 23 7.41 -3.88 3.47
CA LEU A 23 6.27 -3.20 4.08
C LEU A 23 6.46 -2.87 5.55
N LEU A 24 7.48 -3.39 6.23
CA LEU A 24 7.64 -3.19 7.68
C LEU A 24 7.57 -1.71 8.10
N PRO A 25 8.28 -0.77 7.44
CA PRO A 25 8.21 0.64 7.83
C PRO A 25 6.79 1.21 7.74
N ILE A 26 6.04 0.83 6.71
CA ILE A 26 4.66 1.28 6.45
C ILE A 26 3.69 0.68 7.46
N LEU A 27 3.84 -0.61 7.78
CA LEU A 27 2.99 -1.31 8.74
C LEU A 27 3.21 -0.80 10.16
N GLU A 28 4.45 -0.55 10.56
CA GLU A 28 4.77 0.07 11.85
C GLU A 28 4.13 1.45 11.99
N LYS A 29 4.14 2.26 10.93
CA LYS A 29 3.44 3.56 10.91
C LYS A 29 1.93 3.42 11.00
N GLY A 30 1.33 2.45 10.32
CA GLY A 30 -0.10 2.14 10.45
C GLY A 30 -0.48 1.78 11.89
N ILE A 31 0.33 0.94 12.54
CA ILE A 31 0.12 0.56 13.95
C ILE A 31 0.28 1.76 14.88
N GLN A 32 1.36 2.56 14.71
CA GLN A 32 1.65 3.73 15.55
C GLN A 32 0.54 4.78 15.49
N THR A 33 -0.02 5.03 14.30
CA THR A 33 -1.09 6.02 14.12
C THR A 33 -2.46 5.49 14.51
N GLY A 34 -2.64 4.16 14.55
CA GLY A 34 -3.93 3.50 14.76
C GLY A 34 -4.93 3.71 13.61
N LYS A 35 -4.51 4.35 12.51
CA LYS A 35 -5.36 4.61 11.34
C LYS A 35 -5.44 3.38 10.45
N PRO A 36 -6.55 3.16 9.73
CA PRO A 36 -6.62 2.14 8.70
C PRO A 36 -5.59 2.40 7.59
N LEU A 37 -5.14 1.33 6.92
CA LEU A 37 -4.17 1.41 5.83
C LEU A 37 -4.74 0.77 4.56
N LEU A 38 -4.77 1.53 3.47
CA LEU A 38 -5.06 1.05 2.12
C LEU A 38 -3.76 0.96 1.32
N ILE A 39 -3.48 -0.20 0.75
CA ILE A 39 -2.34 -0.44 -0.13
C ILE A 39 -2.83 -0.55 -1.58
N ILE A 40 -2.25 0.25 -2.47
CA ILE A 40 -2.47 0.19 -3.92
C ILE A 40 -1.12 -0.13 -4.56
N ALA A 41 -1.00 -1.32 -5.15
CA ALA A 41 0.24 -1.79 -5.78
C ALA A 41 -0.03 -2.52 -7.10
N GLU A 42 0.96 -2.74 -7.97
CA GLU A 42 0.76 -3.55 -9.19
C GLU A 42 0.14 -4.92 -8.87
N ASP A 43 0.70 -5.58 -7.86
CA ASP A 43 0.19 -6.81 -7.30
C ASP A 43 0.63 -6.96 -5.84
N ILE A 44 -0.14 -7.68 -5.04
CA ILE A 44 0.20 -8.05 -3.67
C ILE A 44 -0.01 -9.55 -3.56
N ASP A 45 1.07 -10.30 -3.39
CA ASP A 45 0.98 -11.76 -3.41
C ASP A 45 1.87 -12.46 -2.38
N SER A 46 1.89 -13.80 -2.45
CA SER A 46 2.83 -14.64 -1.71
C SER A 46 2.78 -14.43 -0.19
N GLU A 47 3.95 -14.27 0.44
CA GLU A 47 4.12 -14.09 1.87
C GLU A 47 3.52 -12.76 2.36
N ALA A 48 3.68 -11.69 1.58
CA ALA A 48 3.13 -10.38 1.92
C ALA A 48 1.61 -10.45 2.12
N LEU A 49 0.88 -10.96 1.12
CA LEU A 49 -0.59 -11.08 1.21
C LEU A 49 -1.03 -11.93 2.41
N THR A 50 -0.38 -13.08 2.60
CA THR A 50 -0.69 -14.00 3.72
C THR A 50 -0.51 -13.29 5.06
N THR A 51 0.59 -12.55 5.22
CA THR A 51 0.89 -11.84 6.46
C THR A 51 -0.06 -10.69 6.72
N LEU A 52 -0.48 -9.94 5.69
CA LEU A 52 -1.49 -8.89 5.80
C LEU A 52 -2.84 -9.46 6.28
N VAL A 53 -3.27 -10.59 5.71
CA VAL A 53 -4.52 -11.26 6.10
C VAL A 53 -4.46 -11.73 7.56
N VAL A 54 -3.36 -12.35 7.97
CA VAL A 54 -3.19 -12.82 9.36
C VAL A 54 -3.21 -11.66 10.35
N ASN A 55 -2.54 -10.55 10.04
CA ASN A 55 -2.56 -9.35 10.89
C ASN A 55 -3.96 -8.74 10.99
N ARG A 56 -4.69 -8.66 9.88
CA ARG A 56 -6.09 -8.20 9.87
C ARG A 56 -6.98 -9.08 10.76
N LEU A 57 -6.84 -10.41 10.67
CA LEU A 57 -7.63 -11.36 11.47
C LEU A 57 -7.31 -11.30 12.97
N ARG A 58 -6.06 -10.98 13.33
CA ARG A 58 -5.66 -10.76 14.73
C ARG A 58 -6.11 -9.41 15.28
N GLY A 59 -6.65 -8.52 14.44
CA GLY A 59 -7.14 -7.21 14.84
C GLY A 59 -6.04 -6.18 15.11
N SER A 60 -4.77 -6.48 14.80
CA SER A 60 -3.64 -5.56 15.01
C SER A 60 -3.63 -4.40 14.02
N LEU A 61 -4.16 -4.61 12.81
CA LEU A 61 -4.17 -3.63 11.73
C LEU A 61 -5.49 -3.69 10.96
N LYS A 62 -6.14 -2.53 10.79
CA LYS A 62 -7.22 -2.35 9.82
C LYS A 62 -6.60 -2.10 8.45
N ILE A 63 -6.50 -3.13 7.63
CA ILE A 63 -5.78 -3.06 6.35
C ILE A 63 -6.59 -3.65 5.19
N ALA A 64 -6.43 -3.04 4.02
CA ALA A 64 -6.87 -3.57 2.73
C ALA A 64 -5.77 -3.38 1.68
N ALA A 65 -5.71 -4.28 0.71
CA ALA A 65 -4.79 -4.19 -0.41
C ALA A 65 -5.56 -4.44 -1.70
N VAL A 66 -5.30 -3.61 -2.72
CA VAL A 66 -5.92 -3.71 -4.05
C VAL A 66 -4.86 -3.54 -5.13
N LYS A 67 -5.12 -4.11 -6.31
CA LYS A 67 -4.26 -3.87 -7.47
C LYS A 67 -4.47 -2.45 -7.98
N ALA A 68 -3.38 -1.81 -8.41
CA ALA A 68 -3.38 -0.56 -9.13
C ALA A 68 -4.22 -0.69 -10.41
N PRO A 69 -5.00 0.34 -10.77
CA PRO A 69 -5.83 0.29 -11.97
C PRO A 69 -4.96 0.37 -13.24
N GLY A 70 -5.39 -0.33 -14.28
CA GLY A 70 -4.71 -0.31 -15.58
C GLY A 70 -3.42 -1.15 -15.64
N PHE A 71 -2.68 -0.96 -16.72
CA PHE A 71 -1.45 -1.71 -17.04
C PHE A 71 -0.44 -0.82 -17.77
N GLY A 72 0.84 -1.17 -17.73
CA GLY A 72 1.92 -0.42 -18.38
C GLY A 72 1.95 1.05 -17.96
N ASP A 73 2.20 1.94 -18.91
CA ASP A 73 2.29 3.39 -18.66
C ASP A 73 0.99 3.99 -18.11
N ARG A 74 -0.17 3.48 -18.55
CA ARG A 74 -1.47 3.94 -18.06
C ARG A 74 -1.63 3.69 -16.56
N ARG A 75 -1.06 2.60 -16.03
CA ARG A 75 -1.07 2.35 -14.58
C ARG A 75 -0.28 3.43 -13.83
N LYS A 76 0.88 3.81 -14.35
CA LYS A 76 1.73 4.85 -13.75
C LYS A 76 1.01 6.19 -13.71
N GLU A 77 0.40 6.58 -14.82
CA GLU A 77 -0.42 7.81 -14.92
C GLU A 77 -1.58 7.79 -13.91
N MET A 78 -2.33 6.69 -13.84
CA MET A 78 -3.45 6.58 -12.89
C MET A 78 -3.00 6.54 -11.42
N LEU A 79 -1.84 5.98 -11.11
CA LEU A 79 -1.27 6.02 -9.76
C LEU A 79 -0.86 7.44 -9.37
N GLU A 80 -0.32 8.22 -10.30
CA GLU A 80 -0.04 9.65 -10.07
C GLU A 80 -1.32 10.45 -9.84
N ASP A 81 -2.38 10.18 -10.60
CA ASP A 81 -3.67 10.83 -10.38
C ASP A 81 -4.19 10.57 -8.95
N ILE A 82 -4.09 9.32 -8.48
CA ILE A 82 -4.47 8.94 -7.11
C ILE A 82 -3.57 9.65 -6.09
N ALA A 83 -2.26 9.71 -6.33
CA ALA A 83 -1.32 10.38 -5.45
C ALA A 83 -1.63 11.87 -5.33
N ILE A 84 -1.86 12.56 -6.45
CA ILE A 84 -2.24 13.98 -6.49
C ILE A 84 -3.56 14.21 -5.74
N LEU A 85 -4.58 13.38 -6.00
CA LEU A 85 -5.90 13.50 -5.36
C LEU A 85 -5.83 13.32 -3.84
N THR A 86 -4.97 12.40 -3.37
CA THR A 86 -4.86 12.03 -1.95
C THR A 86 -3.77 12.80 -1.21
N GLY A 87 -2.97 13.61 -1.91
CA GLY A 87 -1.78 14.28 -1.36
C GLY A 87 -0.61 13.34 -1.06
N GLY A 88 -0.64 12.11 -1.60
CA GLY A 88 0.41 11.11 -1.45
C GLY A 88 1.52 11.22 -2.48
N ILE A 89 2.49 10.30 -2.41
CA ILE A 89 3.58 10.17 -3.38
C ILE A 89 3.61 8.71 -3.85
N VAL A 90 3.72 8.49 -5.16
CA VAL A 90 3.92 7.15 -5.71
C VAL A 90 5.35 6.69 -5.38
N VAL A 91 5.47 5.63 -4.59
CA VAL A 91 6.75 4.96 -4.34
C VAL A 91 7.12 4.19 -5.61
N SER A 92 8.15 4.66 -6.30
CA SER A 92 8.64 4.10 -7.56
C SER A 92 10.16 4.02 -7.58
N GLU A 93 10.67 2.83 -7.87
CA GLU A 93 12.12 2.60 -8.02
C GLU A 93 12.71 3.43 -9.17
N GLU A 94 11.91 3.70 -10.21
CA GLU A 94 12.33 4.54 -11.35
C GLU A 94 12.56 6.00 -10.93
N LYS A 95 11.90 6.44 -9.85
CA LYS A 95 12.09 7.75 -9.22
C LYS A 95 13.13 7.73 -8.10
N GLY A 96 13.81 6.60 -7.89
CA GLY A 96 14.77 6.41 -6.80
C GLY A 96 14.12 6.28 -5.41
N LEU A 97 12.81 6.04 -5.35
CA LEU A 97 12.07 5.83 -4.11
C LEU A 97 11.91 4.33 -3.85
N THR A 98 12.19 3.89 -2.63
CA THR A 98 12.04 2.49 -2.23
C THR A 98 10.98 2.36 -1.14
N LEU A 99 10.30 1.21 -1.10
CA LEU A 99 9.28 0.93 -0.09
C LEU A 99 9.89 0.92 1.33
N GLU A 100 11.12 0.40 1.46
CA GLU A 100 11.88 0.36 2.71
C GLU A 100 12.16 1.76 3.29
N ASN A 101 12.25 2.80 2.45
CA ASN A 101 12.53 4.17 2.87
C ASN A 101 11.28 5.07 2.90
N ALA A 102 10.12 4.52 2.53
CA ALA A 102 8.89 5.30 2.45
C ALA A 102 8.32 5.62 3.84
N THR A 103 7.70 6.80 3.96
CA THR A 103 7.04 7.28 5.18
C THR A 103 5.59 7.63 4.89
N LEU A 104 4.71 7.52 5.89
CA LEU A 104 3.29 7.89 5.85
C LEU A 104 3.01 9.15 6.66
#